data_AF-A0A529PWU8-F1
#
_entry.id   AF-A0A529PWU8-F1
#
_cell.length_a   1.000
_cell.length_b   1.000
_cell.length_c   1.000
_cell.angle_alpha   90.00
_cell.angle_beta   90.00
_cell.angle_gamma   90.00
#
_symmetry.space_group_name_H-M   'P 1'
#
loop_
_entity.id
_entity.type
_entity.pdbx_description
1 polymer ?
#
loop_
_entity_poly.entity_id
_entity_poly.type
_entity_poly.pdbx_seq_one_letter_code
_entity_poly.pdbx_strand_id
1 'polypeptide(L)' 'MSKAFLSHIDSELQGLKSAGLYKSERVISSMQSAEIEVGGEKVLNFCANNYLGLA' A
#
# COMPACT_ATOMS: atom_id res chain seq x y z
N MET A 1 -2.33 25.41 8.83
CA MET A 1 -3.26 24.35 9.29
C MET A 1 -3.59 24.59 10.76
N SER A 2 -4.86 24.54 11.16
CA SER A 2 -5.24 24.70 12.56
C SER A 2 -5.04 23.39 13.34
N LYS A 3 -4.80 23.47 14.65
CA LYS A 3 -4.67 22.31 15.53
C LYS A 3 -5.93 21.42 15.51
N ALA A 4 -7.11 22.04 15.42
CA ALA A 4 -8.39 21.34 15.35
C ALA A 4 -8.52 20.48 14.09
N PHE A 5 -8.07 21.01 12.94
CA PHE A 5 -8.09 20.25 11.69
C PHE A 5 -7.19 19.01 11.75
N LEU A 6 -5.94 19.16 12.23
CA LEU A 6 -5.02 18.02 12.35
C LEU A 6 -5.56 16.95 13.33
N SER A 7 -6.13 17.37 14.46
CA SER A 7 -6.76 16.45 15.42
C SER A 7 -7.95 15.68 14.82
N HIS A 8 -8.73 16.30 13.94
CA HIS A 8 -9.80 15.63 13.22
C HIS A 8 -9.24 14.56 12.27
N ILE A 9 -8.20 14.90 11.49
CA ILE A 9 -7.55 13.93 10.59
C ILE A 9 -6.97 12.75 11.37
N ASP A 10 -6.32 12.98 12.52
CA ASP A 10 -5.79 11.91 13.36
C ASP A 10 -6.90 10.97 13.85
N SER A 11 -8.06 11.52 14.23
CA SER A 11 -9.23 10.73 14.63
C SER A 11 -9.78 9.89 13.48
N GLU A 12 -9.92 10.45 12.29
CA GLU A 12 -10.36 9.71 11.09
C GLU A 12 -9.39 8.57 10.75
N LEU A 13 -8.08 8.82 10.82
CA LEU A 13 -7.04 7.81 10.59
C LEU A 13 -7.11 6.68 11.63
N GLN A 14 -7.34 7.00 12.91
CA GLN A 14 -7.54 5.99 13.96
C GLN A 14 -8.82 5.18 13.74
N GLY A 15 -9.90 5.83 13.28
CA GLY A 15 -11.14 5.16 12.89
C GLY A 15 -10.91 4.14 11.77
N LEU A 16 -10.22 4.55 10.70
CA LEU A 16 -9.88 3.66 9.58
C LEU A 16 -9.02 2.46 10.02
N LYS A 17 -8.04 2.67 10.91
CA LYS A 17 -7.19 1.59 11.44
C LYS A 17 -8.00 0.60 12.28
N SER A 18 -8.87 1.10 13.16
CA SER A 18 -9.71 0.28 14.03
C SER A 18 -10.75 -0.52 13.23
N ALA A 19 -11.25 0.04 12.12
CA ALA A 19 -12.20 -0.62 11.23
C ALA A 19 -11.55 -1.57 10.20
N GLY A 20 -10.21 -1.67 10.14
CA GLY A 20 -9.52 -2.48 9.14
C GLY A 20 -9.59 -1.91 7.71
N LEU A 21 -9.96 -0.64 7.56
CA LEU A 21 -10.08 0.06 6.27
C LEU A 21 -8.82 0.86 5.91
N TYR A 22 -7.91 1.03 6.87
CA TYR A 22 -6.62 1.66 6.63
C TYR A 22 -5.76 0.80 5.70
N LYS A 23 -5.30 1.39 4.60
CA LYS A 23 -4.41 0.73 3.64
C LYS A 23 -2.96 0.97 4.02
N SER A 24 -2.26 -0.10 4.36
CA SER A 24 -0.79 -0.08 4.48
C SER A 24 -0.17 -0.48 3.15
N GLU A 25 0.80 0.30 2.69
CA GLU A 25 1.54 -0.01 1.47
C GLU A 25 2.55 -1.14 1.70
N ARG A 26 2.82 -1.91 0.65
CA ARG A 26 3.93 -2.86 0.60
C ARG A 26 4.91 -2.39 -0.48
N VAL A 27 6.17 -2.21 -0.09
CA VAL A 27 7.21 -1.74 -1.02
C VAL A 27 7.68 -2.91 -1.88
N ILE A 28 7.67 -2.71 -3.20
CA ILE A 28 8.27 -3.61 -4.19
C ILE A 28 9.71 -3.14 -4.43
N SER A 29 10.69 -4.02 -4.19
CA SER A 29 12.13 -3.71 -4.35
C SER A 29 12.73 -4.20 -5.68
N SER A 30 11.96 -4.92 -6.50
CA SER A 30 12.37 -5.41 -7.82
C SER A 30 11.73 -4.61 -8.97
N MET A 31 12.16 -4.89 -10.21
CA MET A 31 11.40 -4.50 -11.40
C MET A 31 10.05 -5.21 -11.44
N GLN A 32 9.11 -4.67 -12.22
CA GLN A 32 7.78 -5.25 -12.40
C GLN A 32 7.87 -6.56 -13.20
N SER A 33 7.31 -7.65 -12.69
CA SER A 33 7.24 -8.93 -13.39
C SER A 33 6.18 -9.83 -12.75
N ALA A 34 5.99 -11.03 -13.28
CA ALA A 34 5.16 -12.05 -12.64
C ALA A 34 5.73 -12.49 -11.28
N GLU A 35 7.06 -12.54 -11.11
CA GLU A 35 7.75 -12.70 -9.83
C GLU A 35 8.33 -11.35 -9.38
N ILE A 36 8.03 -10.92 -8.16
CA ILE A 36 8.54 -9.67 -7.58
C ILE A 36 9.11 -9.89 -6.18
N GLU A 37 9.94 -8.94 -5.74
CA GLU A 37 10.41 -8.88 -4.35
C GLU A 37 9.61 -7.84 -3.55
N VAL A 38 8.97 -8.30 -2.47
CA VAL A 38 8.14 -7.46 -1.58
C VAL A 38 8.41 -7.84 -0.14
N GLY A 39 8.77 -6.86 0.70
CA GLY A 39 9.06 -7.11 2.11
C GLY A 39 10.24 -8.08 2.34
N GLY A 40 11.17 -8.18 1.38
CA GLY A 40 12.30 -9.10 1.42
C GLY A 40 12.00 -10.54 0.97
N GLU A 41 10.78 -10.81 0.50
CA GLU A 41 10.37 -12.13 0.01
C GLU A 41 10.05 -12.10 -1.49
N LYS A 42 10.30 -13.22 -2.17
CA LYS A 42 9.89 -13.43 -3.56
C LYS A 42 8.48 -13.98 -3.63
N VAL A 43 7.62 -13.31 -4.39
CA VAL A 43 6.20 -13.65 -4.52
C VAL A 43 5.72 -13.52 -5.96
N LEU A 44 4.61 -14.19 -6.30
CA LEU A 44 3.94 -14.02 -7.59
C LEU A 44 2.92 -12.86 -7.54
N ASN A 45 2.99 -11.95 -8.51
CA ASN A 45 2.16 -10.74 -8.56
C ASN A 45 0.93 -10.92 -9.47
N PHE A 46 -0.23 -11.16 -8.85
CA PHE A 46 -1.52 -11.28 -9.55
C PHE A 46 -2.40 -10.02 -9.49
N CYS A 47 -1.89 -8.91 -8.95
CA CYS A 47 -2.64 -7.65 -8.83
C CYS A 47 -2.02 -6.49 -9.61
N ALA A 48 -1.06 -6.75 -10.49
CA ALA A 48 -0.51 -5.75 -11.40
C ALA A 48 -1.41 -5.50 -12.61
N ASN A 49 -1.29 -4.28 -13.15
CA ASN A 49 -1.84 -3.91 -14.45
C ASN A 49 -0.85 -4.16 -15.62
N ASN A 50 0.19 -5.00 -15.41
CA ASN A 50 1.20 -5.32 -16.42
C ASN A 50 0.78 -6.52 -17.28
N TYR A 51 -0.31 -6.37 -18.04
CA TYR A 51 -0.97 -7.47 -18.76
C TYR A 51 -0.10 -8.14 -19.84
N LEU A 52 0.76 -7.36 -20.51
CA LEU A 52 1.59 -7.85 -21.61
C LEU A 52 3.04 -8.14 -21.19
N GLY A 53 3.41 -7.88 -19.94
CA GLY A 53 4.76 -8.16 -19.43
C GLY A 53 5.87 -7.34 -20.11
N LEU A 54 5.60 -6.08 -20.48
CA LEU A 54 6.53 -5.23 -21.25
C LEU A 54 7.40 -4.31 -20.39
N ALA A 55 7.20 -4.33 -19.07
CA ALA A 55 7.88 -3.49 -18.09
C ALA A 55 9.04 -4.23 -17.42
#